data_AF-A0A258SST8-F1
#
_entry.id   AF-A0A258SST8-F1
#
_cell.length_a   1.000
_cell.length_b   1.000
_cell.length_c   1.000
_cell.angle_alpha   90.00
_cell.angle_beta   90.00
_cell.angle_gamma   90.00
#
_symmetry.space_group_name_H-M   'P 1'
#
loop_
_entity.id
_entity.type
_entity.pdbx_description
1 polymer ?
#
loop_
_entity_poly.entity_id
_entity_poly.type
_entity_poly.pdbx_seq_one_letter_code
_entity_poly.pdbx_strand_id
1 'polypeptide(L)'
;MPLFLSLRAAIRAKVQAAGLAHVPDERQATARGEIAHYFAQARAFLAPAKPLLLAIGGLSGTGKSTLAAALAPGMGRAPGAVILRSDIERKRMAGVGETETLPPHAYTPEATQAVYERMRLRAALALAAGQAVIADAVHARPQEREAIEAVAGTTSADFLGLWLDAPIGTLIARVEQRRGDASDATAEVVRRQADYDLGAMSWHRIEASAGAEGKARAALADVCRSSGTQEI
;
A
#
# COMPACT_ATOMS: atom_id res chain seq x y z
N MET A 1 -16.40 0.51 -3.63
CA MET A 1 -16.29 -0.62 -2.68
C MET A 1 -16.92 -0.37 -1.30
N PRO A 2 -16.74 0.78 -0.62
CA PRO A 2 -17.26 0.97 0.74
C PRO A 2 -18.78 0.79 0.86
N LEU A 3 -19.54 1.31 -0.11
CA LEU A 3 -20.99 1.10 -0.19
C LEU A 3 -21.38 -0.39 -0.25
N PHE A 4 -20.66 -1.18 -1.05
CA PHE A 4 -20.93 -2.62 -1.16
C PHE A 4 -20.67 -3.35 0.16
N LEU A 5 -19.56 -3.02 0.85
CA LEU A 5 -19.25 -3.60 2.17
C LEU A 5 -20.29 -3.18 3.22
N SER A 6 -20.71 -1.92 3.21
CA SER A 6 -21.78 -1.42 4.07
C SER A 6 -23.09 -2.18 3.87
N LEU A 7 -23.52 -2.33 2.61
CA LEU A 7 -24.72 -3.08 2.26
C LEU A 7 -24.62 -4.55 2.70
N ARG A 8 -23.48 -5.21 2.46
CA ARG A 8 -23.26 -6.61 2.87
C ARG A 8 -23.33 -6.78 4.39
N ALA A 9 -22.71 -5.88 5.15
CA ALA A 9 -22.76 -5.89 6.61
C ALA A 9 -24.20 -5.65 7.12
N ALA A 10 -24.89 -4.65 6.58
CA ALA A 10 -26.27 -4.36 6.95
C ALA A 10 -27.24 -5.51 6.62
N ILE A 11 -27.08 -6.17 5.47
CA ILE A 11 -27.90 -7.32 5.09
C ILE A 11 -27.65 -8.50 6.06
N ARG A 12 -26.39 -8.79 6.40
CA ARG A 12 -26.06 -9.83 7.39
C ARG A 12 -26.72 -9.55 8.73
N ALA A 13 -26.60 -8.31 9.23
CA ALA A 13 -27.24 -7.89 10.47
C ALA A 13 -28.77 -8.07 10.42
N LYS A 14 -29.42 -7.66 9.33
CA LYS A 14 -30.88 -7.79 9.15
C LYS A 14 -31.35 -9.24 9.11
N VAL A 15 -30.64 -10.11 8.39
CA VAL A 15 -30.97 -11.54 8.29
C VAL A 15 -30.80 -12.22 9.65
N GLN A 16 -29.70 -11.94 10.36
CA GLN A 16 -29.49 -12.46 11.71
C GLN A 16 -30.57 -11.96 12.69
N ALA A 17 -30.94 -10.69 12.61
CA ALA A 17 -31.99 -10.11 13.45
C ALA A 17 -33.37 -10.76 13.20
N ALA A 18 -33.72 -11.02 11.94
CA ALA A 18 -34.97 -11.70 11.60
C ALA A 18 -35.04 -13.14 12.15
N GLY A 19 -33.90 -13.83 12.21
CA GLY A 19 -33.78 -15.18 12.76
C GLY A 19 -33.62 -15.26 14.28
N LEU A 20 -33.52 -14.12 14.99
CA LEU A 20 -33.14 -14.09 16.41
C LEU A 20 -34.11 -14.88 17.31
N ALA A 21 -35.40 -14.88 16.98
CA ALA A 21 -36.44 -15.62 17.72
C ALA A 21 -36.25 -17.15 17.67
N HIS A 22 -35.45 -17.66 16.74
CA HIS A 22 -35.14 -19.09 16.59
C HIS A 22 -33.78 -19.47 17.20
N VAL A 23 -33.04 -18.51 17.77
CA VAL A 23 -31.77 -18.77 18.44
C VAL A 23 -32.04 -19.21 19.88
N PRO A 24 -31.42 -20.30 20.38
CA PRO A 24 -31.56 -20.73 21.77
C PRO A 24 -31.19 -19.61 22.75
N ASP A 25 -31.89 -19.53 23.88
CA ASP A 25 -31.74 -18.45 24.87
C ASP A 25 -30.30 -18.25 25.34
N GLU A 26 -29.58 -19.35 25.56
CA GLU A 26 -28.15 -19.36 25.93
C GLU A 26 -27.23 -18.65 24.92
N ARG A 27 -27.65 -18.53 23.65
CA ARG A 27 -26.91 -17.86 22.57
C ARG A 27 -27.51 -16.53 22.13
N GLN A 28 -28.66 -16.12 22.68
CA GLN A 28 -29.32 -14.88 22.28
C GLN A 28 -28.43 -13.64 22.51
N ALA A 29 -27.71 -13.59 23.63
CA ALA A 29 -26.82 -12.47 23.94
C ALA A 29 -25.69 -12.34 22.89
N THR A 30 -25.03 -13.45 22.56
CA THR A 30 -23.99 -13.50 21.52
C THR A 30 -24.54 -13.09 20.16
N ALA A 31 -25.70 -13.62 19.76
CA ALA A 31 -26.33 -13.28 18.49
C ALA A 31 -26.68 -11.79 18.38
N ARG A 32 -27.19 -11.17 19.47
CA ARG A 32 -27.43 -9.72 19.51
C ARG A 32 -26.12 -8.93 19.38
N GLY A 33 -25.05 -9.40 20.00
CA GLY A 33 -23.71 -8.82 19.85
C GLY A 33 -23.22 -8.83 18.40
N GLU A 34 -23.37 -9.95 17.70
CA GLU A 34 -22.99 -10.07 16.28
C GLU A 34 -23.82 -9.14 15.38
N ILE A 35 -25.14 -9.08 15.59
CA ILE A 35 -26.03 -8.18 14.86
C ILE A 35 -25.60 -6.72 15.03
N ALA A 36 -25.36 -6.30 16.29
CA ALA A 36 -24.92 -4.95 16.61
C ALA A 36 -23.55 -4.65 15.96
N HIS A 37 -22.63 -5.62 16.00
CA HIS A 37 -21.32 -5.51 15.36
C HIS A 37 -21.45 -5.28 13.84
N TYR A 38 -22.27 -6.06 13.13
CA TYR A 38 -22.46 -5.87 11.69
C TYR A 38 -23.12 -4.54 11.34
N PHE A 39 -24.07 -4.06 12.14
CA PHE A 39 -24.63 -2.70 11.93
C PHE A 39 -23.59 -1.61 12.19
N ALA A 40 -22.75 -1.76 13.22
CA ALA A 40 -21.65 -0.83 13.48
C ALA A 40 -20.66 -0.81 12.31
N GLN A 41 -20.27 -1.96 11.78
CA GLN A 41 -19.43 -2.07 10.58
C GLN A 41 -20.08 -1.43 9.36
N ALA A 42 -21.38 -1.63 9.14
CA ALA A 42 -22.09 -1.04 8.02
C ALA A 42 -21.99 0.51 8.03
N ARG A 43 -22.08 1.11 9.22
CA ARG A 43 -21.88 2.55 9.41
C ARG A 43 -20.42 2.95 9.23
N ALA A 44 -19.49 2.20 9.83
CA ALA A 44 -18.05 2.48 9.76
C ALA A 44 -17.54 2.48 8.30
N PHE A 45 -18.03 1.58 7.45
CA PHE A 45 -17.66 1.55 6.04
C PHE A 45 -18.11 2.79 5.25
N LEU A 46 -19.09 3.56 5.73
CA LEU A 46 -19.54 4.79 5.10
C LEU A 46 -18.93 6.04 5.74
N ALA A 47 -18.16 5.88 6.82
CA ALA A 47 -17.52 7.01 7.48
C ALA A 47 -16.54 7.69 6.50
N PRO A 48 -16.61 9.01 6.35
CA PRO A 48 -15.59 9.76 5.63
C PRO A 48 -14.23 9.54 6.28
N ALA A 49 -13.20 9.32 5.47
CA ALA A 49 -11.81 9.23 5.92
C ALA A 49 -10.95 10.08 4.99
N LYS A 50 -10.03 10.83 5.59
CA LYS A 50 -9.03 11.58 4.83
C LYS A 50 -8.11 10.56 4.11
N PRO A 51 -7.91 10.68 2.79
CA PRO A 51 -7.03 9.78 2.07
C PRO A 51 -5.57 10.00 2.48
N LEU A 52 -4.78 8.93 2.44
CA LEU A 52 -3.36 8.90 2.78
C LEU A 52 -2.58 8.29 1.61
N LEU A 53 -1.49 8.95 1.21
CA LEU A 53 -0.52 8.43 0.26
C LEU A 53 0.74 8.00 1.02
N LEU A 54 1.00 6.70 1.01
CA LEU A 54 2.25 6.11 1.49
C LEU A 54 3.15 5.81 0.30
N ALA A 55 4.34 6.41 0.23
CA ALA A 55 5.37 6.00 -0.72
C ALA A 55 6.42 5.14 -0.02
N ILE A 56 6.70 3.96 -0.55
CA ILE A 56 7.73 3.04 -0.05
C ILE A 56 8.82 2.93 -1.10
N GLY A 57 9.98 3.50 -0.78
CA GLY A 57 11.22 3.46 -1.55
C GLY A 57 12.24 2.48 -0.98
N GLY A 58 13.30 2.24 -1.75
CA GLY A 58 14.39 1.34 -1.39
C GLY A 58 14.83 0.47 -2.55
N LEU A 59 16.07 -0.01 -2.48
CA LEU A 59 16.65 -0.85 -3.53
C LEU A 59 15.89 -2.17 -3.71
N SER A 60 16.14 -2.86 -4.81
CA SER A 60 15.52 -4.16 -5.07
C SER A 60 15.94 -5.17 -3.98
N GLY A 61 15.00 -5.96 -3.47
CA GLY A 61 15.25 -6.90 -2.37
C GLY A 61 15.10 -6.33 -0.95
N THR A 62 14.81 -5.04 -0.77
CA THR A 62 14.62 -4.45 0.57
C THR A 62 13.30 -4.83 1.23
N GLY A 63 12.38 -5.50 0.52
CA GLY A 63 11.10 -5.96 1.08
C GLY A 63 9.94 -4.95 0.97
N LYS A 64 10.05 -3.96 0.08
CA LYS A 64 9.01 -2.93 -0.15
C LYS A 64 7.62 -3.53 -0.39
N SER A 65 7.50 -4.48 -1.33
CA SER A 65 6.22 -5.10 -1.66
C SER A 65 5.65 -5.93 -0.49
N THR A 66 6.51 -6.55 0.31
CA THR A 66 6.10 -7.27 1.53
C THR A 66 5.52 -6.30 2.56
N LEU A 67 6.21 -5.19 2.81
CA LEU A 67 5.74 -4.16 3.72
C LEU A 67 4.44 -3.52 3.23
N ALA A 68 4.35 -3.20 1.93
CA ALA A 68 3.14 -2.68 1.31
C ALA A 68 1.95 -3.62 1.51
N ALA A 69 2.13 -4.93 1.27
CA ALA A 69 1.08 -5.93 1.45
C ALA A 69 0.62 -6.07 2.91
N ALA A 70 1.53 -5.94 3.88
CA ALA A 70 1.21 -6.00 5.31
C ALA A 70 0.46 -4.76 5.81
N LEU A 71 0.80 -3.57 5.27
CA LEU A 71 0.20 -2.31 5.71
C LEU A 71 -1.15 -2.01 5.03
N ALA A 72 -1.31 -2.41 3.76
CA ALA A 72 -2.48 -2.02 2.96
C ALA A 72 -3.85 -2.33 3.61
N PRO A 73 -4.11 -3.51 4.22
CA PRO A 73 -5.44 -3.83 4.74
C PRO A 73 -5.91 -2.90 5.86
N GLY A 74 -4.98 -2.34 6.63
CA GLY A 74 -5.28 -1.45 7.75
C GLY A 74 -5.22 0.04 7.41
N MET A 75 -4.93 0.40 6.16
CA MET A 75 -4.68 1.80 5.79
C MET A 75 -5.88 2.44 5.10
N GLY A 76 -6.35 3.57 5.65
CA GLY A 76 -7.50 4.31 5.13
C GLY A 76 -8.83 3.59 5.34
N ARG A 77 -9.84 3.96 4.54
CA ARG A 77 -11.15 3.29 4.61
C ARG A 77 -11.10 1.87 4.03
N ALA A 78 -12.07 1.05 4.42
CA ALA A 78 -12.21 -0.31 3.90
C ALA A 78 -12.33 -0.36 2.36
N PRO A 79 -11.74 -1.37 1.69
CA PRO A 79 -11.06 -2.55 2.25
C PRO A 79 -9.58 -2.35 2.59
N GLY A 80 -9.10 -1.10 2.64
CA GLY A 80 -7.69 -0.76 2.76
C GLY A 80 -7.17 -0.05 1.51
N ALA A 81 -5.86 0.14 1.48
CA ALA A 81 -5.19 0.91 0.45
C ALA A 81 -5.00 0.16 -0.87
N VAL A 82 -5.01 0.92 -1.96
CA VAL A 82 -4.60 0.42 -3.28
C VAL A 82 -3.09 0.41 -3.37
N ILE A 83 -2.50 -0.75 -3.64
CA ILE A 83 -1.06 -0.86 -3.88
C ILE A 83 -0.77 -0.66 -5.37
N LEU A 84 0.06 0.32 -5.69
CA LEU A 84 0.59 0.58 -7.02
C LEU A 84 2.07 0.18 -7.02
N ARG A 85 2.40 -0.92 -7.71
CA ARG A 85 3.77 -1.42 -7.84
C ARG A 85 4.32 -1.04 -9.21
N SER A 86 5.49 -0.41 -9.24
CA SER A 86 6.17 -0.05 -10.50
C SER A 86 6.40 -1.23 -11.43
N ASP A 87 6.80 -2.39 -10.88
CA ASP A 87 7.01 -3.60 -11.67
C ASP A 87 5.70 -4.08 -12.32
N ILE A 88 4.58 -4.07 -11.58
CA ILE A 88 3.26 -4.43 -12.13
C ILE A 88 2.80 -3.44 -13.20
N GLU A 89 2.97 -2.15 -12.98
CA GLU A 89 2.63 -1.15 -14.00
C GLU A 89 3.49 -1.32 -15.25
N ARG A 90 4.77 -1.69 -15.10
CA ARG A 90 5.67 -1.98 -16.22
C ARG A 90 5.19 -3.18 -17.03
N LYS A 91 4.81 -4.30 -16.37
CA LYS A 91 4.22 -5.48 -17.05
C LYS A 91 2.93 -5.11 -17.78
N ARG A 92 2.04 -4.38 -17.12
CA ARG A 92 0.76 -3.91 -17.70
C ARG A 92 0.97 -3.04 -18.94
N MET A 93 1.95 -2.13 -18.91
CA MET A 93 2.27 -1.28 -20.05
C MET A 93 2.88 -2.05 -21.22
N ALA A 94 3.59 -3.15 -20.95
CA ALA A 94 4.13 -4.04 -21.97
C ALA A 94 3.12 -5.09 -22.48
N GLY A 95 1.95 -5.23 -21.83
CA GLY A 95 0.93 -6.20 -22.22
C GLY A 95 1.27 -7.66 -21.92
N VAL A 96 2.19 -7.90 -20.98
CA VAL A 96 2.71 -9.24 -20.62
C VAL A 96 2.14 -9.75 -19.30
N GLY A 97 2.34 -11.03 -19.01
CA GLY A 97 1.97 -11.63 -17.72
C GLY A 97 2.74 -11.03 -16.54
N GLU A 98 2.17 -11.13 -15.33
CA GLU A 98 2.77 -10.54 -14.12
C GLU A 98 4.19 -11.05 -13.87
N THR A 99 4.43 -12.35 -14.05
CA THR A 99 5.72 -13.02 -13.79
C THR A 99 6.58 -13.20 -15.04
N GLU A 100 6.21 -12.58 -16.16
CA GLU A 100 6.90 -12.74 -17.44
C GLU A 100 8.06 -11.74 -17.53
N THR A 101 9.30 -12.20 -17.64
CA THR A 101 10.49 -11.35 -17.69
C THR A 101 10.44 -10.35 -18.86
N LEU A 102 10.67 -9.08 -18.57
CA LEU A 102 10.71 -8.05 -19.60
C LEU A 102 12.11 -7.90 -20.22
N PRO A 103 12.18 -7.49 -21.49
CA PRO A 103 13.44 -7.16 -22.15
C PRO A 103 14.05 -5.86 -21.59
N PRO A 104 15.37 -5.63 -21.77
CA PRO A 104 16.08 -4.46 -21.21
C PRO A 104 15.50 -3.10 -21.60
N HIS A 105 14.89 -2.97 -22.78
CA HIS A 105 14.29 -1.71 -23.23
C HIS A 105 13.07 -1.30 -22.38
N ALA A 106 12.47 -2.22 -21.61
CA ALA A 106 11.43 -1.88 -20.66
C ALA A 106 11.96 -1.11 -19.44
N TYR A 107 13.29 -1.03 -19.27
CA TYR A 107 13.98 -0.42 -18.14
C TYR A 107 14.80 0.82 -18.51
N THR A 108 14.61 1.40 -19.70
CA THR A 108 15.25 2.69 -20.04
C THR A 108 14.76 3.81 -19.12
N PRO A 109 15.49 4.93 -19.03
CA PRO A 109 15.03 6.12 -18.30
C PRO A 109 13.64 6.59 -18.74
N GLU A 110 13.37 6.60 -20.05
CA GLU A 110 12.09 7.02 -20.64
C GLU A 110 10.96 6.07 -20.25
N ALA A 111 11.21 4.76 -20.38
CA ALA A 111 10.23 3.74 -19.97
C ALA A 111 9.94 3.82 -18.46
N THR A 112 10.96 4.05 -17.66
CA THR A 112 10.83 4.25 -16.20
C THR A 112 10.04 5.50 -15.88
N GLN A 113 10.31 6.62 -16.56
CA GLN A 113 9.54 7.85 -16.39
C GLN A 113 8.06 7.65 -16.73
N ALA A 114 7.75 6.94 -17.82
CA ALA A 114 6.39 6.64 -18.22
C ALA A 114 5.64 5.76 -17.19
N VAL A 115 6.32 4.76 -16.62
CA VAL A 115 5.77 3.94 -15.52
C VAL A 115 5.46 4.79 -14.29
N TYR A 116 6.39 5.65 -13.87
CA TYR A 116 6.21 6.50 -12.70
C TYR A 116 5.09 7.52 -12.91
N GLU A 117 4.96 8.07 -14.12
CA GLU A 117 3.85 8.96 -14.46
C GLU A 117 2.51 8.26 -14.38
N ARG A 118 2.40 7.06 -14.96
CA ARG A 118 1.20 6.24 -14.85
C ARG A 118 0.85 5.91 -13.40
N MET A 119 1.84 5.62 -12.55
CA MET A 119 1.63 5.40 -11.12
C MET A 119 1.08 6.65 -10.43
N ARG A 120 1.64 7.83 -10.69
CA ARG A 120 1.16 9.10 -10.12
C ARG A 120 -0.28 9.41 -10.54
N LEU A 121 -0.60 9.25 -11.82
CA LEU A 121 -1.97 9.45 -12.32
C LEU A 121 -2.97 8.52 -11.62
N ARG A 122 -2.62 7.24 -11.45
CA ARG A 122 -3.47 6.26 -10.75
C ARG A 122 -3.58 6.55 -9.25
N ALA A 123 -2.50 7.02 -8.63
CA ALA A 123 -2.51 7.43 -7.24
C ALA A 123 -3.46 8.61 -7.06
N ALA A 124 -3.36 9.65 -7.89
CA ALA A 124 -4.24 10.81 -7.85
C ALA A 124 -5.72 10.41 -8.00
N LEU A 125 -6.05 9.53 -8.97
CA LEU A 125 -7.41 9.04 -9.17
C LEU A 125 -7.96 8.30 -7.94
N ALA A 126 -7.16 7.43 -7.32
CA ALA A 126 -7.58 6.68 -6.14
C ALA A 126 -7.75 7.59 -4.91
N LEU A 127 -6.82 8.52 -4.70
CA LEU A 127 -6.88 9.50 -3.60
C LEU A 127 -8.07 10.44 -3.76
N ALA A 128 -8.34 10.95 -4.98
CA ALA A 128 -9.50 11.77 -5.28
C ALA A 128 -10.82 11.03 -5.04
N ALA A 129 -10.83 9.70 -5.21
CA ALA A 129 -11.97 8.86 -4.83
C ALA A 129 -12.09 8.62 -3.31
N GLY A 130 -11.18 9.17 -2.49
CA GLY A 130 -11.10 8.99 -1.04
C GLY A 130 -10.47 7.67 -0.61
N GLN A 131 -9.70 7.01 -1.49
CA GLN A 131 -9.02 5.76 -1.18
C GLN A 131 -7.54 5.99 -0.88
N ALA A 132 -7.04 5.39 0.19
CA ALA A 132 -5.61 5.43 0.49
C ALA A 132 -4.80 4.64 -0.54
N VAL A 133 -3.54 5.04 -0.75
CA VAL A 133 -2.67 4.48 -1.78
C VAL A 133 -1.29 4.17 -1.21
N ILE A 134 -0.74 3.02 -1.58
CA ILE A 134 0.68 2.70 -1.39
C ILE A 134 1.38 2.73 -2.76
N ALA A 135 2.33 3.64 -2.96
CA ALA A 135 3.23 3.64 -4.11
C ALA A 135 4.50 2.84 -3.75
N ASP A 136 4.69 1.70 -4.40
CA ASP A 136 5.82 0.80 -4.22
C ASP A 136 6.72 0.83 -5.47
N ALA A 137 7.83 1.55 -5.36
CA ALA A 137 8.85 1.63 -6.39
C ALA A 137 10.22 1.87 -5.75
N VAL A 138 11.28 1.89 -6.55
CA VAL A 138 12.63 2.15 -6.01
C VAL A 138 12.74 3.58 -5.46
N HIS A 139 12.20 4.58 -6.16
CA HIS A 139 12.24 6.00 -5.78
C HIS A 139 13.65 6.51 -5.43
N ALA A 140 14.65 6.09 -6.21
CA ALA A 140 16.05 6.39 -5.96
C ALA A 140 16.37 7.88 -6.12
N ARG A 141 15.78 8.54 -7.12
CA ARG A 141 16.11 9.93 -7.44
C ARG A 141 15.28 10.91 -6.58
N PRO A 142 15.86 12.02 -6.09
CA PRO A 142 15.10 13.04 -5.36
C PRO A 142 13.84 13.52 -6.10
N GLN A 143 13.94 13.73 -7.41
CA GLN A 143 12.81 14.19 -8.23
C GLN A 143 11.69 13.15 -8.32
N GLU A 144 12.01 11.85 -8.23
CA GLU A 144 10.98 10.80 -8.18
C GLU A 144 10.22 10.83 -6.85
N ARG A 145 10.89 11.17 -5.75
CA ARG A 145 10.31 11.31 -4.42
C ARG A 145 9.43 12.55 -4.33
N GLU A 146 9.95 13.68 -4.76
CA GLU A 146 9.22 14.96 -4.83
C GLU A 146 7.97 14.84 -5.71
N ALA A 147 8.08 14.19 -6.87
CA ALA A 147 6.96 14.06 -7.79
C ALA A 147 5.82 13.17 -7.24
N ILE A 148 6.12 12.12 -6.46
CA ILE A 148 5.06 11.31 -5.84
C ILE A 148 4.46 12.01 -4.62
N GLU A 149 5.26 12.73 -3.85
CA GLU A 149 4.79 13.56 -2.72
C GLU A 149 3.82 14.65 -3.18
N ALA A 150 4.13 15.32 -4.30
CA ALA A 150 3.28 16.35 -4.88
C ALA A 150 1.85 15.85 -5.21
N VAL A 151 1.67 14.54 -5.50
CA VAL A 151 0.36 13.97 -5.75
C VAL A 151 -0.55 14.12 -4.53
N ALA A 152 -0.03 13.92 -3.30
CA ALA A 152 -0.83 14.06 -2.08
C ALA A 152 -1.36 15.50 -1.91
N GLY A 153 -0.52 16.49 -2.24
CA GLY A 153 -0.89 17.91 -2.19
C GLY A 153 -2.04 18.26 -3.13
N THR A 154 -2.14 17.61 -4.29
CA THR A 154 -3.23 17.85 -5.26
C THR A 154 -4.60 17.30 -4.81
N THR A 155 -4.63 16.38 -3.86
CA THR A 155 -5.86 15.72 -3.38
C THR A 155 -6.15 15.98 -1.90
N SER A 156 -5.43 16.92 -1.27
CA SER A 156 -5.46 17.17 0.18
C SER A 156 -5.26 15.90 1.03
N ALA A 157 -4.54 14.92 0.47
CA ALA A 157 -4.21 13.69 1.15
C ALA A 157 -3.00 13.94 2.06
N ASP A 158 -2.93 13.20 3.16
CA ASP A 158 -1.69 13.14 3.93
C ASP A 158 -0.63 12.36 3.16
N PHE A 159 0.64 12.63 3.45
CA PHE A 159 1.77 11.95 2.82
C PHE A 159 2.72 11.37 3.86
N LEU A 160 3.21 10.16 3.59
CA LEU A 160 4.34 9.56 4.28
C LEU A 160 5.28 8.91 3.27
N GLY A 161 6.54 9.32 3.29
CA GLY A 161 7.62 8.66 2.55
C GLY A 161 8.45 7.76 3.47
N LEU A 162 8.58 6.49 3.10
CA LEU A 162 9.43 5.50 3.79
C LEU A 162 10.56 5.06 2.87
N TRP A 163 11.79 5.03 3.36
CA TRP A 163 12.93 4.45 2.65
C TRP A 163 13.41 3.19 3.37
N LEU A 164 13.26 2.03 2.72
CA LEU A 164 13.77 0.77 3.24
C LEU A 164 15.22 0.55 2.87
N ASP A 165 16.03 0.20 3.87
CA ASP A 165 17.46 -0.04 3.71
C ASP A 165 17.89 -1.39 4.29
N ALA A 166 18.86 -2.05 3.66
CA ALA A 166 19.44 -3.30 4.14
C ALA A 166 20.84 -3.51 3.51
N PRO A 167 21.72 -4.29 4.15
CA PRO A 167 23.02 -4.62 3.60
C PRO A 167 22.92 -5.24 2.21
N ILE A 168 23.80 -4.81 1.28
CA ILE A 168 23.76 -5.24 -0.12
C ILE A 168 23.79 -6.76 -0.31
N GLY A 169 24.55 -7.48 0.52
CA GLY A 169 24.60 -8.94 0.49
C GLY A 169 23.26 -9.59 0.81
N THR A 170 22.49 -8.99 1.73
CA THR A 170 21.12 -9.43 2.04
C THR A 170 20.17 -9.18 0.87
N LEU A 171 20.30 -8.04 0.18
CA LEU A 171 19.48 -7.71 -0.98
C LEU A 171 19.71 -8.70 -2.13
N ILE A 172 20.96 -9.00 -2.43
CA ILE A 172 21.36 -9.97 -3.45
C ILE A 172 20.80 -11.36 -3.12
N ALA A 173 21.02 -11.85 -1.90
CA ALA A 173 20.53 -13.17 -1.49
C ALA A 173 18.99 -13.28 -1.60
N ARG A 174 18.25 -12.25 -1.20
CA ARG A 174 16.78 -12.21 -1.33
C ARG A 174 16.33 -12.22 -2.79
N VAL A 175 17.03 -11.47 -3.66
CA VAL A 175 16.71 -11.38 -5.08
C VAL A 175 17.00 -12.69 -5.82
N GLU A 176 18.02 -13.45 -5.41
CA GLU A 176 18.35 -14.74 -6.01
C GLU A 176 17.39 -15.86 -5.58
N GLN A 177 16.81 -15.77 -4.38
CA GLN A 177 15.90 -16.78 -3.83
C GLN A 177 14.43 -16.60 -4.24
N ARG A 178 14.03 -15.41 -4.69
CA ARG A 178 12.63 -15.12 -5.04
C ARG A 178 12.16 -15.93 -6.25
N ARG A 179 10.89 -16.34 -6.23
CA ARG A 179 10.23 -17.06 -7.33
C ARG A 179 8.83 -16.51 -7.54
N GLY A 180 8.38 -16.44 -8.80
CA GLY A 180 7.02 -15.99 -9.13
C GLY A 180 6.72 -14.54 -8.74
N ASP A 181 7.73 -13.65 -8.79
CA ASP A 181 7.57 -12.22 -8.53
C ASP A 181 7.43 -11.44 -9.85
N ALA A 182 6.77 -10.29 -9.80
CA ALA A 182 6.66 -9.37 -10.93
C ALA A 182 7.93 -8.58 -11.23
N SER A 183 8.81 -8.44 -10.25
CA SER A 183 10.05 -7.71 -10.38
C SER A 183 11.08 -8.52 -11.19
N ASP A 184 11.75 -7.89 -12.18
CA ASP A 184 12.84 -8.53 -12.95
C ASP A 184 14.24 -8.23 -12.39
N ALA A 185 14.35 -7.59 -11.23
CA ALA A 185 15.62 -7.23 -10.63
C ALA A 185 16.53 -8.46 -10.38
N THR A 186 17.71 -8.52 -10.99
CA THR A 186 18.71 -9.56 -10.70
C THR A 186 19.73 -9.07 -9.67
N ALA A 187 20.63 -9.95 -9.22
CA ALA A 187 21.77 -9.55 -8.40
C ALA A 187 22.61 -8.44 -9.07
N GLU A 188 22.73 -8.45 -10.39
CA GLU A 188 23.38 -7.38 -11.17
C GLU A 188 22.61 -6.05 -11.07
N VAL A 189 21.27 -6.09 -11.18
CA VAL A 189 20.44 -4.90 -10.99
C VAL A 189 20.61 -4.33 -9.59
N VAL A 190 20.65 -5.18 -8.57
CA VAL A 190 20.88 -4.77 -7.17
C VAL A 190 22.24 -4.10 -7.00
N ARG A 191 23.31 -4.67 -7.56
CA ARG A 191 24.65 -4.05 -7.52
C ARG A 191 24.66 -2.69 -8.21
N ARG A 192 24.09 -2.59 -9.41
CA ARG A 192 23.97 -1.32 -10.14
C ARG A 192 23.17 -0.26 -9.37
N GLN A 193 22.14 -0.69 -8.64
CA GLN A 193 21.34 0.19 -7.80
C GLN A 193 22.09 0.68 -6.55
N ALA A 194 23.06 -0.08 -6.05
CA ALA A 194 23.87 0.31 -4.90
C ALA A 194 24.77 1.52 -5.20
N ASP A 195 25.12 1.70 -6.47
CA ASP A 195 25.95 2.81 -6.95
C ASP A 195 25.12 4.08 -7.28
N TYR A 196 23.81 4.05 -7.06
CA TYR A 196 22.96 5.22 -7.31
C TYR A 196 23.28 6.34 -6.31
N ASP A 197 23.45 7.55 -6.84
CA ASP A 197 23.36 8.76 -6.02
C ASP A 197 21.89 8.98 -5.63
N LEU A 198 21.56 8.64 -4.39
CA LEU A 198 20.22 8.82 -3.84
C LEU A 198 19.91 10.28 -3.51
N GLY A 199 20.91 11.17 -3.52
CA GLY A 199 20.82 12.53 -3.02
C GLY A 199 20.42 12.59 -1.54
N ALA A 200 19.90 13.74 -1.12
CA ALA A 200 19.37 13.89 0.24
C ALA A 200 18.12 13.03 0.45
N MET A 201 18.16 12.13 1.43
CA MET A 201 17.02 11.29 1.78
C MET A 201 16.07 12.04 2.71
N SER A 202 15.00 12.59 2.16
CA SER A 202 13.94 13.28 2.91
C SER A 202 12.92 12.32 3.57
N TRP A 203 12.92 11.05 3.16
CA TRP A 203 11.98 10.05 3.66
C TRP A 203 12.45 9.38 4.95
N HIS A 204 11.50 8.88 5.75
CA HIS A 204 11.80 8.15 6.98
C HIS A 204 12.53 6.84 6.66
N ARG A 205 13.79 6.75 7.08
CA ARG A 205 14.59 5.54 6.87
C ARG A 205 14.19 4.45 7.85
N ILE A 206 13.90 3.26 7.34
CA ILE A 206 13.60 2.06 8.11
C ILE A 206 14.52 0.93 7.65
N GLU A 207 15.24 0.34 8.59
CA GLU A 207 16.01 -0.87 8.35
C GLU A 207 15.07 -2.05 8.06
N ALA A 208 15.33 -2.77 6.96
CA ALA A 208 14.55 -3.91 6.49
C ALA A 208 14.84 -5.20 7.29
N SER A 209 14.51 -5.16 8.58
CA SER A 209 14.59 -6.24 9.55
C SER A 209 13.20 -6.69 10.03
N ALA A 210 13.13 -7.68 10.94
CA ALA A 210 11.87 -8.20 11.46
C ALA A 210 10.98 -7.12 12.13
N GLY A 211 11.54 -6.01 12.58
CA GLY A 211 10.81 -4.89 13.19
C GLY A 211 10.33 -3.81 12.20
N ALA A 212 10.60 -3.95 10.90
CA ALA A 212 10.29 -2.92 9.90
C ALA A 212 8.79 -2.59 9.85
N GLU A 213 7.92 -3.59 9.94
CA GLU A 213 6.46 -3.39 9.93
C GLU A 213 6.00 -2.55 11.13
N GLY A 214 6.47 -2.88 12.34
CA GLY A 214 6.10 -2.14 13.56
C GLY A 214 6.56 -0.67 13.49
N LYS A 215 7.79 -0.43 13.01
CA LYS A 215 8.32 0.93 12.79
C LYS A 215 7.49 1.70 11.76
N ALA A 216 7.11 1.06 10.66
CA ALA A 216 6.29 1.68 9.62
C ALA A 216 4.88 2.00 10.13
N ARG A 217 4.26 1.11 10.92
CA ARG A 217 2.96 1.36 11.57
C ARG A 217 3.03 2.53 12.54
N ALA A 218 4.10 2.63 13.33
CA ALA A 218 4.29 3.76 14.24
C ALA A 218 4.37 5.10 13.47
N ALA A 219 5.18 5.15 12.41
CA ALA A 219 5.30 6.33 11.56
C ALA A 219 3.97 6.70 10.88
N LEU A 220 3.20 5.72 10.40
CA LEU A 220 1.86 5.94 9.86
C LEU A 220 0.91 6.54 10.91
N ALA A 221 0.92 6.01 12.13
CA ALA A 221 0.07 6.50 13.20
C ALA A 221 0.41 7.94 13.61
N ASP A 222 1.69 8.33 13.58
CA ASP A 222 2.13 9.70 13.84
C ASP A 222 1.56 10.69 12.81
N VAL A 223 1.55 10.32 11.51
CA VAL A 223 0.97 11.14 10.44
C VAL A 223 -0.55 11.26 10.58
N CYS A 224 -1.24 10.18 10.93
CA CYS A 224 -2.69 10.21 11.17
C CYS A 224 -3.03 11.15 12.35
N ARG A 225 -2.26 11.08 13.44
CA ARG A 225 -2.46 11.91 14.63
C ARG A 225 -2.20 13.40 14.37
N SER A 226 -1.11 13.75 13.70
CA SER A 226 -0.76 15.14 13.39
C SER A 226 -1.78 15.81 12.46
N SER A 227 -2.46 15.01 11.65
CA SER A 227 -3.45 15.46 10.67
C SER A 227 -4.88 15.56 11.24
N GLY A 228 -5.06 15.32 12.55
CA GLY A 228 -6.36 15.37 13.22
C GLY A 228 -7.27 14.17 12.94
N THR A 229 -6.72 13.11 12.33
CA THR A 229 -7.44 11.84 12.12
C THR A 229 -7.26 11.00 13.39
N GLN A 230 -8.14 11.18 14.38
CA GLN A 230 -8.18 10.29 15.55
C GLN A 230 -8.40 8.83 15.08
N GLU A 231 -7.45 7.97 15.42
CA GLU A 231 -7.58 6.50 15.35
C GLU A 231 -8.82 6.05 16.14
N ILE A 232 -9.60 5.15 15.54
CA ILE A 232 -10.71 4.41 16.17
C ILE A 232 -10.17 3.14 16.81
#